data_AF-A0A8H4FN41-F1
#
_entry.id   AF-A0A8H4FN41-F1
#
_cell.length_a   1.000
_cell.length_b   1.000
_cell.length_c   1.000
_cell.angle_alpha   90.00
_cell.angle_beta   90.00
_cell.angle_gamma   90.00
#
_symmetry.space_group_name_H-M   'P 1'
#
loop_
_entity.id
_entity.type
_entity.pdbx_description
1 polymer ?
#
loop_
_entity_poly.entity_id
_entity_poly.type
_entity_poly.pdbx_seq_one_letter_code
_entity_poly.pdbx_strand_id
1 'polypeptide(L)'
;MDGGKVLSPRSDQGLYTADVTVSRDGTIAYVGLENHDEVANADVIIDAEGKWLLPGFVSAHSHLWQSKFAGQAPNSTVAEWGDGIYSEARDLPASEFYDLTVQGARNHIRKGITTAFNFTFSARFREGQTDRAQFEGALNSGIRFCHGFNIGAIRETWTPELALKRPRLFVEWASTFNNSAQYLGTMIAHHGINYDTDINTRMEAEVMRKLGLGGQIHYLENP
;
A
#
# COMPACT_ATOMS: atom_id res chain seq x y z
N MET A 1 2.47 -36.42 16.48
CA MET A 1 3.04 -35.10 16.14
C MET A 1 1.87 -34.25 15.74
N ASP A 2 1.66 -33.11 16.41
CA ASP A 2 0.37 -32.39 16.40
C ASP A 2 0.17 -31.48 15.16
N GLY A 3 1.09 -31.56 14.19
CA GLY A 3 1.09 -30.79 12.95
C GLY A 3 1.20 -29.27 13.17
N GLY A 4 1.32 -28.52 12.07
CA GLY A 4 1.13 -27.07 12.12
C GLY A 4 -0.31 -26.71 12.45
N LYS A 5 -0.52 -25.54 13.06
CA LYS A 5 -1.87 -25.02 13.35
C LYS A 5 -2.22 -23.88 12.40
N VAL A 6 -3.42 -23.90 11.82
CA VAL A 6 -3.95 -22.83 10.97
C VAL A 6 -4.93 -21.99 11.77
N LEU A 7 -4.77 -20.67 11.74
CA LEU A 7 -5.77 -19.73 12.23
C LEU A 7 -6.65 -19.26 11.07
N SER A 8 -7.93 -19.63 11.11
CA SER A 8 -8.89 -19.16 10.12
C SER A 8 -9.28 -17.70 10.37
N PRO A 9 -9.40 -16.87 9.31
CA PRO A 9 -10.01 -15.54 9.43
C PRO A 9 -11.53 -15.61 9.64
N ARG A 10 -12.16 -16.78 9.51
CA ARG A 10 -13.60 -16.95 9.75
C ARG A 10 -13.89 -16.96 11.24
N SER A 11 -14.86 -16.17 11.67
CA SER A 11 -15.22 -16.03 13.09
C SER A 11 -15.78 -17.30 13.73
N ASP A 12 -16.24 -18.27 12.92
CA ASP A 12 -16.79 -19.54 13.38
C ASP A 12 -15.74 -20.66 13.50
N GLN A 13 -14.49 -20.38 13.13
CA GLN A 13 -13.39 -21.34 13.19
C GLN A 13 -12.21 -20.77 13.99
N GLY A 14 -11.81 -21.47 15.04
CA GLY A 14 -10.64 -21.13 15.84
C GLY A 14 -9.33 -21.61 15.24
N LEU A 15 -8.36 -21.91 16.10
CA LEU A 15 -7.10 -22.54 15.75
C LEU A 15 -7.29 -24.07 15.60
N TYR A 16 -6.89 -24.66 14.47
CA TYR A 16 -7.01 -26.11 14.23
C TYR A 16 -5.79 -26.68 13.50
N THR A 17 -5.55 -27.99 13.61
CA THR A 17 -4.49 -28.66 12.84
C THR A 17 -4.96 -28.87 11.41
N ALA A 18 -4.13 -28.47 10.44
CA ALA A 18 -4.36 -28.71 9.01
C ALA A 18 -3.06 -28.55 8.23
N ASP A 19 -3.00 -29.22 7.08
CA ASP A 19 -2.03 -28.95 6.03
C ASP A 19 -2.59 -27.90 5.07
N VAL A 20 -1.70 -27.11 4.46
CA VAL A 20 -2.05 -26.10 3.46
C VAL A 20 -1.21 -26.32 2.21
N THR A 21 -1.88 -26.62 1.09
CA THR A 21 -1.24 -26.75 -0.22
C THR A 21 -1.37 -25.43 -0.97
N VAL A 22 -0.25 -24.95 -1.52
CA VAL A 22 -0.20 -23.74 -2.35
C VAL A 22 0.26 -24.11 -3.74
N SER A 23 -0.49 -23.73 -4.76
CA SER A 23 -0.13 -23.94 -6.17
C SER A 23 1.03 -23.03 -6.59
N ARG A 24 1.67 -23.36 -7.72
CA ARG A 24 2.82 -22.58 -8.23
C ARG A 24 2.49 -21.11 -8.55
N ASP A 25 1.23 -20.77 -8.75
CA ASP A 25 0.75 -19.41 -8.97
C ASP A 25 0.46 -18.63 -7.67
N GLY A 26 0.68 -19.25 -6.50
CA GLY A 26 0.50 -18.64 -5.19
C GLY A 26 -0.92 -18.74 -4.62
N THR A 27 -1.83 -19.48 -5.27
CA THR A 27 -3.19 -19.72 -4.77
C THR A 27 -3.20 -20.85 -3.72
N ILE A 28 -4.03 -20.71 -2.68
CA ILE A 28 -4.29 -21.82 -1.75
C ILE A 28 -5.16 -22.85 -2.47
N ALA A 29 -4.61 -24.03 -2.73
CA ALA A 29 -5.30 -25.13 -3.40
C ALA A 29 -6.13 -25.98 -2.42
N TYR A 30 -5.63 -26.14 -1.20
CA TYR A 30 -6.26 -26.99 -0.18
C TYR A 30 -5.91 -26.53 1.24
N VAL A 31 -6.88 -26.68 2.15
CA VAL A 31 -6.70 -26.53 3.61
C VAL A 31 -7.47 -27.64 4.31
N GLY A 32 -6.78 -28.53 5.02
CA GLY A 32 -7.44 -29.62 5.74
C GLY A 32 -6.47 -30.69 6.22
N LEU A 33 -7.01 -31.72 6.87
CA LEU A 33 -6.28 -32.93 7.22
C LEU A 33 -6.45 -33.94 6.08
N GLU A 34 -5.42 -34.73 5.80
CA GLU A 34 -5.47 -35.89 4.86
C GLU A 34 -5.43 -35.53 3.36
N ASN A 35 -4.38 -34.85 2.91
CA ASN A 35 -4.07 -34.77 1.48
C ASN A 35 -2.75 -35.46 1.15
N HIS A 36 -2.63 -36.74 1.53
CA HIS A 36 -1.40 -37.51 1.39
C HIS A 36 -0.90 -37.59 -0.06
N ASP A 37 -1.81 -37.62 -1.04
CA ASP A 37 -1.45 -37.72 -2.46
C ASP A 37 -0.94 -36.40 -3.05
N GLU A 38 -1.47 -35.23 -2.66
CA GLU A 38 -0.89 -33.94 -3.10
C GLU A 38 0.36 -33.56 -2.32
N VAL A 39 0.44 -33.89 -1.02
CA VAL A 39 1.66 -33.69 -0.21
C VAL A 39 2.83 -34.49 -0.79
N ALA A 40 2.58 -35.73 -1.27
CA ALA A 40 3.60 -36.56 -1.91
C ALA A 40 4.15 -35.98 -3.23
N ASN A 41 3.40 -35.10 -3.89
CA ASN A 41 3.77 -34.47 -5.16
C ASN A 41 4.22 -33.00 -5.01
N ALA A 42 4.35 -32.50 -3.79
CA ALA A 42 4.78 -31.13 -3.55
C ALA A 42 6.26 -30.92 -3.94
N ASP A 43 6.54 -29.82 -4.67
CA ASP A 43 7.92 -29.43 -5.00
C ASP A 43 8.73 -29.09 -3.73
N VAL A 44 8.08 -28.52 -2.71
CA VAL A 44 8.66 -28.11 -1.43
C VAL A 44 7.69 -28.42 -0.30
N ILE A 45 8.20 -29.05 0.76
CA ILE A 45 7.44 -29.32 2.00
C ILE A 45 8.05 -28.48 3.13
N ILE A 46 7.21 -27.73 3.84
CA ILE A 46 7.59 -26.95 5.02
C ILE A 46 6.95 -27.60 6.24
N ASP A 47 7.76 -28.17 7.12
CA ASP A 47 7.28 -28.67 8.42
C ASP A 47 7.03 -27.50 9.37
N ALA A 48 5.75 -27.33 9.72
CA ALA A 48 5.27 -26.26 10.58
C ALA A 48 4.90 -26.75 12.00
N GLU A 49 5.37 -27.92 12.44
CA GLU A 49 5.10 -28.41 13.80
C GLU A 49 5.49 -27.36 14.87
N GLY A 50 4.57 -27.12 15.81
CA GLY A 50 4.74 -26.10 16.85
C GLY A 50 4.68 -24.65 16.35
N LYS A 51 4.32 -24.41 15.09
CA LYS A 51 4.11 -23.08 14.50
C LYS A 51 2.64 -22.85 14.21
N TRP A 52 2.29 -21.57 14.10
CA TRP A 52 0.98 -21.13 13.63
C TRP A 52 1.13 -20.53 12.24
N LEU A 53 0.21 -20.91 11.35
CA LEU A 53 0.02 -20.31 10.05
C LEU A 53 -1.19 -19.38 10.12
N LEU A 54 -0.96 -18.11 9.76
CA LEU A 54 -1.97 -17.06 9.76
C LEU A 54 -2.01 -16.38 8.39
N PRO A 55 -3.16 -15.81 7.97
CA PRO A 55 -3.17 -14.85 6.89
C PRO A 55 -2.23 -13.68 7.20
N GLY A 56 -1.51 -13.21 6.19
CA GLY A 56 -0.71 -11.99 6.34
C GLY A 56 -1.58 -10.79 6.68
N PHE A 57 -1.09 -9.91 7.55
CA PHE A 57 -1.83 -8.72 7.95
C PHE A 57 -2.01 -7.74 6.78
N VAL A 58 -3.13 -7.03 6.80
CA VAL A 58 -3.45 -5.97 5.86
C VAL A 58 -3.34 -4.63 6.60
N SER A 59 -2.37 -3.80 6.21
CA SER A 59 -2.31 -2.42 6.65
C SER A 59 -3.20 -1.57 5.74
N ALA A 60 -4.37 -1.20 6.25
CA ALA A 60 -5.35 -0.43 5.48
C ALA A 60 -4.89 1.00 5.15
N HIS A 61 -3.84 1.50 5.81
CA HIS A 61 -3.30 2.84 5.61
C HIS A 61 -1.82 2.87 6.02
N SER A 62 -0.93 3.31 5.14
CA SER A 62 0.49 3.50 5.44
C SER A 62 1.15 4.50 4.50
N HIS A 63 1.94 5.41 5.06
CA HIS A 63 2.88 6.24 4.29
C HIS A 63 4.22 5.50 4.20
N LEU A 64 4.38 4.59 3.22
CA LEU A 64 5.59 3.75 3.15
C LEU A 64 6.87 4.57 2.96
N TRP A 65 6.78 5.68 2.23
CA TRP A 65 7.87 6.63 2.02
C TRP A 65 8.34 7.32 3.32
N GLN A 66 7.55 7.30 4.40
CA GLN A 66 7.93 7.93 5.65
C GLN A 66 8.89 7.07 6.51
N SER A 67 9.43 5.97 5.98
CA SER A 67 10.23 5.01 6.74
C SER A 67 11.44 5.61 7.48
N LYS A 68 12.01 6.71 6.97
CA LYS A 68 13.13 7.46 7.58
C LYS A 68 12.73 8.28 8.82
N PHE A 69 11.46 8.62 8.95
CA PHE A 69 10.96 9.52 10.00
C PHE A 69 10.36 8.79 11.21
N ALA A 70 10.40 7.45 11.21
CA ALA A 70 9.87 6.66 12.32
C ALA A 70 10.54 7.04 13.65
N GLY A 71 9.73 7.44 14.63
CA GLY A 71 10.20 7.86 15.95
C GLY A 71 10.70 9.31 16.05
N GLN A 72 10.63 10.09 14.97
CA GLN A 72 10.93 11.53 15.02
C GLN A 72 9.77 12.33 15.62
N ALA A 73 10.12 13.41 16.33
CA ALA A 73 9.17 14.37 16.90
C ALA A 73 8.00 13.74 17.70
N PRO A 74 8.25 12.79 18.64
CA PRO A 74 7.20 12.03 19.33
C PRO A 74 6.30 12.87 20.26
N ASN A 75 6.72 14.10 20.57
CA ASN A 75 6.00 15.03 21.44
C ASN A 75 5.36 16.20 20.67
N SER A 76 5.32 16.14 19.34
CA SER A 76 4.74 17.19 18.49
C SER A 76 3.28 16.88 18.16
N THR A 77 2.50 17.94 17.89
CA THR A 77 1.18 17.78 17.25
C THR A 77 1.33 17.25 15.84
N VAL A 78 0.23 16.74 15.25
CA VAL A 78 0.23 16.26 13.85
C VAL A 78 0.65 17.38 12.89
N ALA A 79 0.23 18.62 13.15
CA ALA A 79 0.61 19.77 12.34
C ALA A 79 2.12 20.06 12.41
N GLU A 80 2.69 20.17 13.60
CA GLU A 80 4.12 20.44 13.80
C GLU A 80 5.01 19.32 13.26
N TRP A 81 4.61 18.06 13.50
CA TRP A 81 5.29 16.88 12.97
C TRP A 81 5.23 16.84 11.45
N GLY A 82 4.04 17.12 10.89
CA GLY A 82 3.80 17.16 9.46
C GLY A 82 4.66 18.22 8.78
N ASP A 83 4.67 19.45 9.30
CA ASP A 83 5.49 20.55 8.77
C ASP A 83 6.97 20.15 8.70
N GLY A 84 7.51 19.52 9.76
CA GLY A 84 8.89 19.04 9.78
C GLY A 84 9.17 18.01 8.68
N ILE A 85 8.38 16.94 8.61
CA ILE A 85 8.60 15.85 7.66
C ILE A 85 8.38 16.29 6.23
N TYR A 86 7.29 17.01 5.94
CA TYR A 86 6.99 17.47 4.59
C TYR A 86 7.98 18.53 4.12
N SER A 87 8.53 19.35 5.02
CA SER A 87 9.60 20.30 4.70
C SER A 87 10.94 19.62 4.39
N GLU A 88 11.24 18.46 4.96
CA GLU A 88 12.41 17.67 4.53
C GLU A 88 12.11 16.95 3.21
N ALA A 89 10.93 16.31 3.12
CA ALA A 89 10.54 15.47 2.00
C ALA A 89 10.43 16.22 0.66
N ARG A 90 10.08 17.51 0.68
CA ARG A 90 9.93 18.36 -0.53
C ARG A 90 11.20 18.43 -1.40
N ASP A 91 12.37 18.28 -0.80
CA ASP A 91 13.64 18.45 -1.47
C ASP A 91 14.28 17.13 -1.88
N LEU A 92 13.70 15.99 -1.46
CA LEU A 92 14.19 14.66 -1.79
C LEU A 92 14.00 14.34 -3.28
N PRO A 93 14.98 13.67 -3.93
CA PRO A 93 14.84 13.19 -5.29
C PRO A 93 13.91 11.97 -5.36
N ALA A 94 13.38 11.67 -6.56
CA ALA A 94 12.53 10.50 -6.77
C ALA A 94 13.21 9.18 -6.37
N SER A 95 14.53 9.06 -6.56
CA SER A 95 15.30 7.88 -6.14
C SER A 95 15.25 7.65 -4.62
N GLU A 96 15.24 8.71 -3.82
CA GLU A 96 15.13 8.57 -2.36
C GLU A 96 13.71 8.15 -1.96
N PHE A 97 12.66 8.66 -2.62
CA PHE A 97 11.29 8.16 -2.42
C PHE A 97 11.14 6.67 -2.78
N TYR A 98 11.84 6.19 -3.82
CA TYR A 98 11.90 4.77 -4.14
C TYR A 98 12.52 3.97 -2.98
N ASP A 99 13.71 4.36 -2.52
CA ASP A 99 14.44 3.64 -1.47
C ASP A 99 13.68 3.63 -0.14
N LEU A 100 13.08 4.76 0.23
CA LEU A 100 12.24 4.87 1.42
C LEU A 100 11.01 3.98 1.33
N THR A 101 10.34 3.95 0.16
CA THR A 101 9.19 3.06 -0.04
C THR A 101 9.58 1.59 0.06
N VAL A 102 10.72 1.19 -0.55
CA VAL A 102 11.28 -0.16 -0.43
C VAL A 102 11.55 -0.51 1.04
N GLN A 103 12.17 0.40 1.78
CA GLN A 103 12.48 0.21 3.19
C GLN A 103 11.21 0.07 4.04
N GLY A 104 10.23 0.96 3.86
CA GLY A 104 8.95 0.92 4.55
C GLY A 104 8.20 -0.39 4.28
N ALA A 105 8.09 -0.78 3.02
CA ALA A 105 7.42 -2.02 2.63
C ALA A 105 8.13 -3.28 3.16
N ARG A 106 9.45 -3.34 3.13
CA ARG A 106 10.22 -4.45 3.70
C ARG A 106 10.09 -4.54 5.23
N ASN A 107 9.98 -3.39 5.90
CA ASN A 107 9.70 -3.34 7.34
C ASN A 107 8.31 -3.87 7.68
N HIS A 108 7.31 -3.64 6.82
CA HIS A 108 5.97 -4.24 6.92
C HIS A 108 6.03 -5.76 6.75
N ILE A 109 6.66 -6.24 5.68
CA ILE A 109 6.80 -7.69 5.40
C ILE A 109 7.45 -8.42 6.56
N ARG A 110 8.54 -7.87 7.14
CA ARG A 110 9.23 -8.45 8.30
C ARG A 110 8.35 -8.58 9.55
N LYS A 111 7.25 -7.83 9.63
CA LYS A 111 6.27 -7.85 10.73
C LYS A 111 5.00 -8.62 10.37
N GLY A 112 4.99 -9.36 9.27
CA GLY A 112 3.85 -10.15 8.82
C GLY A 112 2.78 -9.34 8.10
N ILE A 113 3.01 -8.05 7.79
CA ILE A 113 2.11 -7.26 6.95
C ILE A 113 2.45 -7.54 5.49
N THR A 114 1.54 -8.19 4.77
CA THR A 114 1.74 -8.62 3.38
C THR A 114 1.05 -7.72 2.38
N THR A 115 0.07 -6.93 2.83
CA THR A 115 -0.70 -6.00 2.00
C THR A 115 -0.74 -4.62 2.65
N ALA A 116 -0.53 -3.56 1.86
CA ALA A 116 -0.63 -2.19 2.35
C ALA A 116 -1.35 -1.25 1.37
N PHE A 117 -2.11 -0.30 1.89
CA PHE A 117 -2.40 0.92 1.15
C PHE A 117 -1.17 1.83 1.22
N ASN A 118 -0.54 2.12 0.09
CA ASN A 118 0.62 3.02 0.01
C ASN A 118 0.14 4.45 -0.23
N PHE A 119 -0.03 5.22 0.85
CA PHE A 119 -0.42 6.62 0.81
C PHE A 119 0.80 7.48 0.45
N THR A 120 0.87 7.95 -0.80
CA THR A 120 2.09 8.57 -1.33
C THR A 120 2.15 10.07 -1.13
N PHE A 121 3.35 10.63 -1.28
CA PHE A 121 3.56 12.06 -1.33
C PHE A 121 4.37 12.44 -2.58
N SER A 122 3.97 13.50 -3.27
CA SER A 122 4.54 13.89 -4.56
C SER A 122 5.05 15.32 -4.52
N ALA A 123 6.23 15.53 -3.94
CA ALA A 123 6.85 16.83 -3.73
C ALA A 123 6.98 17.71 -4.98
N ARG A 124 7.29 17.10 -6.14
CA ARG A 124 7.55 17.79 -7.41
C ARG A 124 6.55 17.35 -8.48
N PHE A 125 5.42 18.06 -8.54
CA PHE A 125 4.25 17.71 -9.35
C PHE A 125 4.45 17.63 -10.87
N ARG A 126 5.59 18.07 -11.42
CA ARG A 126 5.69 18.36 -12.87
C ARG A 126 6.06 17.16 -13.74
N GLU A 127 6.74 16.14 -13.19
CA GLU A 127 7.33 15.07 -14.02
C GLU A 127 6.85 13.65 -13.66
N GLY A 128 6.07 13.48 -12.58
CA GLY A 128 5.52 12.19 -12.15
C GLY A 128 6.56 11.13 -11.75
N GLN A 129 7.85 11.47 -11.75
CA GLN A 129 8.94 10.58 -11.36
C GLN A 129 8.79 10.08 -9.92
N THR A 130 8.43 10.97 -8.99
CA THR A 130 8.19 10.62 -7.58
C THR A 130 6.99 9.68 -7.41
N ASP A 131 5.96 9.78 -8.27
CA ASP A 131 4.80 8.88 -8.24
C ASP A 131 5.24 7.47 -8.63
N ARG A 132 5.96 7.36 -9.76
CA ARG A 132 6.46 6.08 -10.28
C ARG A 132 7.47 5.45 -9.33
N ALA A 133 8.37 6.25 -8.74
CA ALA A 133 9.36 5.78 -7.78
C ALA A 133 8.71 5.08 -6.57
N GLN A 134 7.64 5.64 -6.01
CA GLN A 134 6.94 5.00 -4.89
C GLN A 134 6.15 3.76 -5.33
N PHE A 135 5.59 3.76 -6.55
CA PHE A 135 4.97 2.57 -7.13
C PHE A 135 5.98 1.43 -7.32
N GLU A 136 7.08 1.72 -8.00
CA GLU A 136 8.16 0.76 -8.28
C GLU A 136 8.83 0.28 -6.99
N GLY A 137 8.97 1.16 -6.00
CA GLY A 137 9.51 0.79 -4.69
C GLY A 137 8.63 -0.22 -3.97
N ALA A 138 7.30 -0.04 -3.99
CA ALA A 138 6.36 -1.01 -3.44
C ALA A 138 6.35 -2.32 -4.25
N LEU A 139 6.39 -2.24 -5.58
CA LEU A 139 6.44 -3.43 -6.44
C LEU A 139 7.71 -4.25 -6.18
N ASN A 140 8.88 -3.62 -6.20
CA ASN A 140 10.18 -4.27 -6.05
C ASN A 140 10.47 -4.73 -4.61
N SER A 141 9.69 -4.29 -3.62
CA SER A 141 9.81 -4.79 -2.25
C SER A 141 9.19 -6.16 -2.05
N GLY A 142 8.32 -6.62 -2.97
CA GLY A 142 7.54 -7.85 -2.83
C GLY A 142 6.23 -7.70 -2.06
N ILE A 143 5.84 -6.48 -1.65
CA ILE A 143 4.57 -6.27 -0.94
C ILE A 143 3.41 -6.28 -1.94
N ARG A 144 2.21 -6.68 -1.49
CA ARG A 144 0.96 -6.43 -2.21
C ARG A 144 0.45 -5.03 -1.83
N PHE A 145 -0.03 -4.25 -2.79
CA PHE A 145 -0.38 -2.86 -2.50
C PHE A 145 -1.51 -2.30 -3.36
N CYS A 146 -2.28 -1.41 -2.75
CA CYS A 146 -3.04 -0.38 -3.48
C CYS A 146 -2.21 0.91 -3.47
N HIS A 147 -2.04 1.54 -4.63
CA HIS A 147 -1.27 2.78 -4.75
C HIS A 147 -2.18 3.99 -4.55
N GLY A 148 -1.95 4.76 -3.49
CA GLY A 148 -2.65 6.01 -3.23
C GLY A 148 -1.96 7.17 -3.96
N PHE A 149 -2.45 7.55 -5.13
CA PHE A 149 -1.92 8.62 -5.95
C PHE A 149 -2.24 10.01 -5.36
N ASN A 150 -1.21 10.75 -4.99
CA ASN A 150 -1.31 12.13 -4.52
C ASN A 150 -1.40 13.10 -5.72
N ILE A 151 -2.51 13.84 -5.85
CA ILE A 151 -2.68 14.87 -6.91
C ILE A 151 -1.90 16.16 -6.59
N GLY A 152 -1.69 16.42 -5.30
CA GLY A 152 -0.95 17.57 -4.82
C GLY A 152 -1.80 18.83 -4.73
N ALA A 153 -1.16 19.92 -4.30
CA ALA A 153 -1.81 21.22 -4.21
C ALA A 153 -2.25 21.72 -5.59
N ILE A 154 -3.56 21.81 -5.77
CA ILE A 154 -4.24 22.34 -6.94
C ILE A 154 -4.34 23.85 -6.79
N ARG A 155 -3.89 24.57 -7.81
CA ARG A 155 -3.98 26.04 -7.85
C ARG A 155 -5.37 26.44 -8.34
N GLU A 156 -5.86 27.59 -7.88
CA GLU A 156 -7.14 28.17 -8.32
C GLU A 156 -7.25 28.34 -9.84
N THR A 157 -6.12 28.51 -10.52
CA THR A 157 -6.04 28.65 -11.98
C THR A 157 -6.14 27.33 -12.73
N TRP A 158 -6.14 26.18 -12.05
CA TRP A 158 -6.21 24.88 -12.72
C TRP A 158 -7.65 24.55 -13.11
N THR A 159 -7.82 24.15 -14.37
CA THR A 159 -9.07 23.51 -14.81
C THR A 159 -9.09 22.04 -14.35
N PRO A 160 -10.28 21.41 -14.27
CA PRO A 160 -10.38 19.96 -14.04
C PRO A 160 -9.54 19.14 -15.02
N GLU A 161 -9.50 19.52 -16.29
CA GLU A 161 -8.69 18.84 -17.32
C GLU A 161 -7.19 18.93 -17.02
N LEU A 162 -6.72 20.06 -16.47
CA LEU A 162 -5.32 20.20 -16.08
C LEU A 162 -4.99 19.33 -14.86
N ALA A 163 -5.86 19.33 -13.85
CA ALA A 163 -5.73 18.48 -12.65
C ALA A 163 -5.71 16.98 -13.01
N LEU A 164 -6.43 16.60 -14.06
CA LEU A 164 -6.58 15.23 -14.52
C LEU A 164 -5.39 14.70 -15.33
N LYS A 165 -4.56 15.57 -15.92
CA LYS A 165 -3.50 15.17 -16.85
C LYS A 165 -2.50 14.19 -16.22
N ARG A 166 -1.96 14.51 -15.04
CA ARG A 166 -0.96 13.67 -14.37
C ARG A 166 -1.56 12.36 -13.81
N PRO A 167 -2.70 12.38 -13.08
CA PRO A 167 -3.37 11.16 -12.66
C PRO A 167 -3.71 10.21 -13.81
N ARG A 168 -4.21 10.74 -14.95
CA ARG A 168 -4.56 9.92 -16.12
C ARG A 168 -3.34 9.21 -16.69
N LEU A 169 -2.25 9.94 -16.92
CA LEU A 169 -1.00 9.36 -17.44
C LEU A 169 -0.42 8.32 -16.48
N PHE A 170 -0.53 8.55 -15.17
CA PHE A 170 -0.09 7.58 -14.18
C PHE A 170 -0.94 6.31 -14.19
N VAL A 171 -2.27 6.43 -14.17
CA VAL A 171 -3.18 5.27 -14.19
C VAL A 171 -3.02 4.45 -15.47
N GLU A 172 -2.87 5.09 -16.62
CA GLU A 172 -2.59 4.43 -17.90
C GLU A 172 -1.29 3.63 -17.83
N TRP A 173 -0.21 4.23 -17.32
CA TRP A 173 1.06 3.54 -17.10
C TRP A 173 0.94 2.39 -16.08
N ALA A 174 0.33 2.64 -14.92
CA ALA A 174 0.17 1.65 -13.84
C ALA A 174 -0.69 0.45 -14.29
N SER A 175 -1.64 0.66 -15.21
CA SER A 175 -2.48 -0.42 -15.76
C SER A 175 -1.68 -1.52 -16.46
N THR A 176 -0.47 -1.23 -16.94
CA THR A 176 0.46 -2.22 -17.52
C THR A 176 0.89 -3.30 -16.52
N PHE A 177 0.70 -3.05 -15.22
CA PHE A 177 1.00 -3.97 -14.13
C PHE A 177 -0.23 -4.71 -13.58
N ASN A 178 -1.42 -4.57 -14.19
CA ASN A 178 -2.65 -5.22 -13.70
C ASN A 178 -2.58 -6.75 -13.66
N ASN A 179 -1.68 -7.36 -14.44
CA ASN A 179 -1.44 -8.81 -14.41
C ASN A 179 -0.55 -9.25 -13.24
N SER A 180 0.03 -8.30 -12.49
CA SER A 180 0.80 -8.61 -11.28
C SER A 180 -0.15 -8.92 -10.12
N ALA A 181 0.08 -10.04 -9.44
CA ALA A 181 -0.63 -10.34 -8.19
C ALA A 181 -0.34 -9.30 -7.08
N GLN A 182 0.73 -8.49 -7.19
CA GLN A 182 1.07 -7.52 -6.16
C GLN A 182 0.28 -6.23 -6.25
N TYR A 183 -0.06 -5.75 -7.45
CA TYR A 183 -0.70 -4.45 -7.63
C TYR A 183 -2.23 -4.60 -7.65
N LEU A 184 -2.89 -4.02 -6.65
CA LEU A 184 -4.33 -4.12 -6.43
C LEU A 184 -5.14 -2.99 -7.10
N GLY A 185 -4.46 -2.00 -7.68
CA GLY A 185 -5.09 -0.84 -8.28
C GLY A 185 -4.63 0.48 -7.67
N THR A 186 -5.06 1.57 -8.30
CA THR A 186 -4.79 2.94 -7.88
C THR A 186 -6.02 3.56 -7.26
N MET A 187 -5.84 4.33 -6.19
CA MET A 187 -6.84 5.20 -5.59
C MET A 187 -6.24 6.60 -5.41
N ILE A 188 -7.05 7.62 -5.14
CA ILE A 188 -6.52 8.94 -4.79
C ILE A 188 -6.13 8.98 -3.31
N ALA A 189 -4.88 9.35 -3.02
CA ALA A 189 -4.47 9.76 -1.69
C ALA A 189 -4.95 11.20 -1.47
N HIS A 190 -6.06 11.36 -0.76
CA HIS A 190 -6.78 12.61 -0.64
C HIS A 190 -6.06 13.53 0.35
N HIS A 191 -5.50 14.63 -0.16
CA HIS A 191 -4.92 15.69 0.65
C HIS A 191 -5.75 16.98 0.57
N GLY A 192 -6.81 17.01 -0.25
CA GLY A 192 -7.56 18.21 -0.54
C GLY A 192 -8.18 18.90 0.68
N ILE A 193 -8.52 18.12 1.72
CA ILE A 193 -9.08 18.61 2.98
C ILE A 193 -8.08 19.39 3.84
N ASN A 194 -6.77 19.24 3.58
CA ASN A 194 -5.72 19.90 4.34
C ASN A 194 -5.40 21.31 3.82
N TYR A 195 -6.06 21.77 2.75
CA TYR A 195 -5.87 23.10 2.18
C TYR A 195 -7.01 24.05 2.59
N ASP A 196 -6.71 25.34 2.69
CA ASP A 196 -7.64 26.39 3.15
C ASP A 196 -8.88 26.58 2.25
N THR A 197 -8.90 25.98 1.07
CA THR A 197 -9.98 26.13 0.09
C THR A 197 -10.54 24.77 -0.34
N ASP A 198 -11.85 24.73 -0.60
CA ASP A 198 -12.54 23.49 -0.99
C ASP A 198 -12.22 23.04 -2.43
N ILE A 199 -11.49 23.85 -3.19
CA ILE A 199 -11.15 23.59 -4.59
C ILE A 199 -10.39 22.27 -4.74
N ASN A 200 -9.44 21.98 -3.85
CA ASN A 200 -8.64 20.76 -3.92
C ASN A 200 -9.52 19.53 -3.73
N THR A 201 -10.35 19.54 -2.68
CA THR A 201 -11.31 18.46 -2.39
C THR A 201 -12.27 18.24 -3.57
N ARG A 202 -12.82 19.31 -4.15
CA ARG A 202 -13.73 19.22 -5.31
C ARG A 202 -13.05 18.66 -6.55
N MET A 203 -11.80 19.07 -6.82
CA MET A 203 -11.05 18.59 -7.98
C MET A 203 -10.56 17.16 -7.81
N GLU A 204 -10.12 16.75 -6.62
CA GLU A 204 -9.81 15.34 -6.32
C GLU A 204 -11.05 14.47 -6.54
N ALA A 205 -12.23 14.92 -6.09
CA ALA A 205 -13.49 14.22 -6.35
C ALA A 205 -13.86 14.17 -7.85
N GLU A 206 -13.58 15.22 -8.63
CA GLU A 206 -13.79 15.21 -10.08
C GLU A 206 -12.83 14.27 -10.80
N VAL A 207 -11.56 14.24 -10.42
CA VAL A 207 -10.57 13.29 -10.95
C VAL A 207 -10.99 11.85 -10.65
N MET A 208 -11.40 11.56 -9.40
CA MET A 208 -11.94 10.26 -9.01
C MET A 208 -13.12 9.85 -9.91
N ARG A 209 -14.11 10.73 -10.10
CA ARG A 209 -15.26 10.47 -10.98
C ARG A 209 -14.84 10.20 -12.42
N LYS A 210 -13.97 11.04 -12.99
CA LYS A 210 -13.55 10.93 -14.40
C LYS A 210 -12.68 9.70 -14.68
N LEU A 211 -11.94 9.19 -13.69
CA LEU A 211 -11.08 8.01 -13.82
C LEU A 211 -11.69 6.73 -13.23
N GLY A 212 -12.85 6.80 -12.58
CA GLY A 212 -13.47 5.65 -11.91
C GLY A 212 -12.67 5.16 -10.71
N LEU A 213 -12.02 6.06 -9.96
CA LEU A 213 -11.16 5.73 -8.82
C LEU A 213 -11.89 5.99 -7.50
N GLY A 214 -11.58 5.18 -6.48
CA GLY A 214 -11.85 5.54 -5.09
C GLY A 214 -10.77 6.48 -4.52
N GLY A 215 -10.92 6.84 -3.25
CA GLY A 215 -9.92 7.63 -2.52
C GLY A 215 -9.88 7.30 -1.03
N GLN A 216 -8.77 7.61 -0.39
CA GLN A 216 -8.60 7.52 1.06
C GLN A 216 -8.24 8.90 1.61
N ILE A 217 -8.81 9.27 2.76
CA ILE A 217 -8.69 10.60 3.35
C ILE A 217 -8.33 10.47 4.83
N HIS A 218 -7.48 11.37 5.33
CA HIS A 218 -7.34 11.61 6.77
C HIS A 218 -8.51 12.49 7.22
N TYR A 219 -9.28 12.04 8.21
CA TYR A 219 -10.47 12.74 8.66
C TYR A 219 -10.47 12.85 10.18
N LEU A 220 -10.56 14.07 10.71
CA LEU A 220 -10.49 14.39 12.14
C LEU A 220 -9.22 13.82 12.82
N GLU A 221 -8.07 13.97 12.16
CA GLU A 221 -6.78 13.43 12.63
C GLU A 221 -6.12 14.28 13.73
N ASN A 222 -6.28 15.61 13.67
CA ASN A 222 -5.76 16.52 14.69
C ASN A 222 -6.91 16.90 15.67
N PRO A 223 -6.73 16.77 16.99
CA PRO A 223 -7.73 17.15 17.99
C PRO A 223 -8.09 18.63 18.01
#